data_AF-A0A2P6PPV5-F1
#
_entry.id   AF-A0A2P6PPV5-F1
#
_cell.length_a   1.000
_cell.length_b   1.000
_cell.length_c   1.000
_cell.angle_alpha   90.00
_cell.angle_beta   90.00
_cell.angle_gamma   90.00
#
_symmetry.space_group_name_H-M   'P 1'
#
loop_
_entity.id
_entity.type
_entity.pdbx_description
1 polymer ?
#
loop_
_entity_poly.entity_id
_entity_poly.type
_entity_poly.pdbx_seq_one_letter_code
_entity_poly.pdbx_strand_id
1 'polypeptide(L)'
;MPPIPLHHRPIPLYPPQFQSRVPVFRVVGAPICRQGSVKKADRFEVRSVCRYNFKAEIAVIQSLIRAGYRFASFDTEFPGTVVKSEIPKHLISQAVPVDVYKMMKTNVDQTHIIQLGLSLSDPFGNLPVCDGAYCCWEFNFSDFDVDCAQHLRNSVSIDVLKRQGIDFPENKCTGICSADFAEEIERSGLVELLPCLTWATFQSAYDFGYLIKMFTGNKELPEDINEFMGNVKTYFGPNVYDIKYMMKFCDGLFGGLNRVAETLGVDRVAGSSHQAGSDSLLTLQTFVKMLKMEKNKGKELWEECGGVLFGLGSLDFWHHC
;
A
#
# COMPACT_ATOMS: atom_id res chain seq x y z
N MET A 1 -52.95 3.47 -17.38
CA MET A 1 -52.17 3.07 -16.19
C MET A 1 -51.53 4.33 -15.62
N PRO A 2 -51.63 4.62 -14.31
CA PRO A 2 -50.98 5.77 -13.71
C PRO A 2 -49.46 5.50 -13.50
N PRO A 3 -48.60 6.53 -13.47
CA PRO A 3 -47.18 6.37 -13.21
C PRO A 3 -46.92 6.03 -11.74
N ILE A 4 -45.99 5.10 -11.51
CA ILE A 4 -45.51 4.68 -10.18
C ILE A 4 -44.59 5.77 -9.62
N PRO A 5 -44.77 6.26 -8.39
CA PRO A 5 -43.86 7.23 -7.80
C PRO A 5 -42.56 6.55 -7.35
N LEU A 6 -41.43 7.06 -7.85
CA LEU A 6 -40.09 6.70 -7.35
C LEU A 6 -39.90 7.35 -5.97
N HIS A 7 -40.02 6.56 -4.91
CA HIS A 7 -39.56 6.96 -3.59
C HIS A 7 -38.03 6.91 -3.55
N HIS A 8 -37.38 8.08 -3.61
CA HIS A 8 -35.99 8.24 -3.19
C HIS A 8 -35.91 7.94 -1.69
N ARG A 9 -35.30 6.80 -1.33
CA ARG A 9 -34.83 6.58 0.04
C ARG A 9 -33.42 7.16 0.16
N PRO A 10 -33.12 8.01 1.17
CA PRO A 10 -31.76 8.42 1.46
C PRO A 10 -30.92 7.21 1.91
N ILE A 11 -29.68 7.15 1.41
CA ILE A 11 -28.65 6.20 1.85
C ILE A 11 -28.20 6.62 3.26
N PRO A 12 -28.11 5.71 4.25
CA PRO A 12 -27.69 6.07 5.61
C PRO A 12 -26.23 6.51 5.69
N LEU A 13 -25.96 7.65 6.33
CA LEU A 13 -24.66 8.28 6.54
C LEU A 13 -23.82 7.68 7.69
N TYR A 14 -24.07 6.43 8.10
CA TYR A 14 -23.28 5.76 9.14
C TYR A 14 -23.17 4.25 8.86
N PRO A 15 -22.00 3.62 9.11
CA PRO A 15 -21.87 2.17 8.98
C PRO A 15 -22.82 1.47 9.96
N PRO A 16 -23.49 0.37 9.55
CA PRO A 16 -24.37 -0.38 10.43
C PRO A 16 -23.58 -0.93 11.61
N GLN A 17 -24.12 -0.75 12.82
CA GLN A 17 -23.64 -1.46 14.01
C GLN A 17 -23.83 -2.96 13.78
N PHE A 18 -22.75 -3.66 13.43
CA PHE A 18 -22.75 -5.11 13.31
C PHE A 18 -22.91 -5.72 14.71
N GLN A 19 -24.13 -6.12 15.07
CA GLN A 19 -24.32 -7.13 16.11
C GLN A 19 -23.95 -8.49 15.50
N SER A 20 -22.72 -8.94 15.77
CA SER A 20 -22.25 -10.24 15.32
C SER A 20 -23.00 -11.38 16.04
N ARG A 21 -23.90 -12.06 15.35
CA ARG A 21 -24.24 -13.46 15.65
C ARG A 21 -23.54 -14.36 14.63
N VAL A 22 -22.28 -14.68 14.90
CA VAL A 22 -21.53 -15.68 14.11
C VAL A 22 -21.71 -17.05 14.78
N PRO A 23 -22.06 -18.12 14.05
CA PRO A 23 -22.04 -19.47 14.59
C PRO A 23 -20.60 -19.87 14.92
N VAL A 24 -20.37 -20.34 16.14
CA VAL A 24 -19.05 -20.82 16.59
C VAL A 24 -18.76 -22.16 15.89
N PHE A 25 -17.96 -22.12 14.82
CA PHE A 25 -17.28 -23.32 14.34
C PHE A 25 -15.96 -23.48 15.08
N ARG A 26 -15.83 -24.60 15.80
CA ARG A 26 -14.68 -24.94 16.63
C ARG A 26 -13.54 -25.42 15.74
N VAL A 27 -12.67 -24.51 15.31
CA VAL A 27 -11.38 -24.87 14.71
C VAL A 27 -10.48 -25.37 15.84
N VAL A 28 -10.16 -26.66 15.82
CA VAL A 28 -9.25 -27.29 16.77
C VAL A 28 -7.82 -26.98 16.33
N GLY A 29 -7.06 -26.28 17.17
CA GLY A 29 -5.59 -26.24 17.10
C GLY A 29 -4.97 -25.06 16.35
N ALA A 30 -5.22 -23.83 16.81
CA ALA A 30 -4.31 -22.70 16.61
C ALA A 30 -3.98 -22.11 17.98
N PRO A 31 -2.72 -21.72 18.26
CA PRO A 31 -2.36 -21.15 19.57
C PRO A 31 -3.11 -19.84 19.78
N ILE A 32 -4.06 -19.86 20.71
CA ILE A 32 -4.80 -18.68 21.16
C ILE A 32 -3.80 -17.77 21.87
N CYS A 33 -3.49 -16.62 21.27
CA CYS A 33 -2.75 -15.56 21.95
C CYS A 33 -3.62 -15.01 23.08
N ARG A 34 -3.33 -15.42 24.33
CA ARG A 34 -3.97 -14.88 25.52
C ARG A 34 -3.50 -13.44 25.71
N GLN A 35 -4.42 -12.48 25.64
CA GLN A 35 -4.17 -11.10 26.03
C GLN A 35 -4.01 -11.01 27.56
N GLY A 36 -2.79 -11.29 28.04
CA GLY A 36 -2.30 -10.76 29.31
C GLY A 36 -1.94 -9.28 29.13
N SER A 37 -1.84 -8.53 30.24
CA SER A 37 -1.38 -7.13 30.29
C SER A 37 -0.21 -6.90 29.34
N VAL A 38 -0.46 -6.23 28.21
CA VAL A 38 0.51 -6.09 27.12
C VAL A 38 1.65 -5.20 27.61
N LYS A 39 2.80 -5.81 27.91
CA LYS A 39 4.05 -5.06 28.00
C LYS A 39 4.23 -4.37 26.65
N LYS A 40 4.41 -3.05 26.67
CA LYS A 40 4.77 -2.28 25.48
C LYS A 40 6.05 -2.91 24.90
N ALA A 41 6.07 -3.20 23.61
CA ALA A 41 7.29 -3.70 22.97
C ALA A 41 8.30 -2.55 22.90
N ASP A 42 9.57 -2.84 23.15
CA ASP A 42 10.64 -1.84 23.12
C ASP A 42 11.48 -1.91 21.83
N ARG A 43 11.16 -2.85 20.93
CA ARG A 43 11.90 -3.12 19.69
C ARG A 43 10.98 -3.13 18.48
N PHE A 44 11.53 -2.71 17.35
CA PHE A 44 10.88 -2.79 16.04
C PHE A 44 11.65 -3.77 15.15
N GLU A 45 10.92 -4.53 14.34
CA GLU A 45 11.46 -5.55 13.46
C GLU A 45 10.81 -5.42 12.07
N VAL A 46 11.64 -5.26 11.04
CA VAL A 46 11.23 -5.44 9.65
C VAL A 46 11.35 -6.93 9.35
N ARG A 47 10.21 -7.62 9.21
CA ARG A 47 10.17 -9.05 8.93
C ARG A 47 10.44 -9.28 7.45
N SER A 48 11.65 -9.74 7.14
CA SER A 48 12.02 -10.12 5.77
C SER A 48 11.24 -11.36 5.32
N VAL A 49 10.55 -11.24 4.19
CA VAL A 49 9.70 -12.30 3.63
C VAL A 49 10.26 -12.74 2.28
N CYS A 50 10.58 -14.02 2.22
CA CYS A 50 11.10 -14.74 1.07
C CYS A 50 10.26 -16.01 0.85
N ARG A 51 10.55 -16.79 -0.20
CA ARG A 51 9.76 -17.97 -0.56
C ARG A 51 9.56 -18.98 0.58
N TYR A 52 10.56 -19.15 1.45
CA TYR A 52 10.54 -20.17 2.51
C TYR A 52 9.64 -19.82 3.71
N ASN A 53 9.36 -18.54 3.99
CA ASN A 53 8.48 -18.10 5.08
C ASN A 53 7.20 -17.40 4.58
N PHE A 54 7.08 -17.13 3.28
CA PHE A 54 5.99 -16.37 2.67
C PHE A 54 4.59 -16.76 3.17
N LYS A 55 4.22 -18.04 3.09
CA LYS A 55 2.88 -18.50 3.48
C LYS A 55 2.60 -18.33 4.97
N ALA A 56 3.62 -18.48 5.82
CA ALA A 56 3.48 -18.27 7.25
C ALA A 56 3.21 -16.80 7.57
N GLU A 57 3.94 -15.88 6.93
CA GLU A 57 3.75 -14.44 7.11
C GLU A 57 2.40 -13.95 6.57
N ILE A 58 1.94 -14.47 5.42
CA ILE A 58 0.58 -14.19 4.91
C ILE A 58 -0.49 -14.61 5.92
N ALA A 59 -0.35 -15.77 6.57
CA ALA A 59 -1.29 -16.21 7.59
C ALA A 59 -1.31 -15.28 8.82
N VAL A 60 -0.15 -14.74 9.22
CA VAL A 60 -0.04 -13.74 10.30
C VAL A 60 -0.75 -12.44 9.91
N ILE A 61 -0.44 -11.89 8.74
CA ILE A 61 -1.07 -10.67 8.19
C ILE A 61 -2.58 -10.81 8.15
N GLN A 62 -3.07 -11.92 7.60
CA GLN A 62 -4.50 -12.20 7.49
C GLN A 62 -5.18 -12.26 8.87
N SER A 63 -4.53 -12.89 9.85
CA SER A 63 -5.03 -12.97 11.23
C SER A 63 -5.12 -11.59 11.89
N LEU A 64 -4.12 -10.74 11.67
CA LEU A 64 -4.09 -9.37 12.21
C LEU A 64 -5.20 -8.50 11.60
N ILE A 65 -5.40 -8.56 10.29
CA ILE A 65 -6.49 -7.85 9.62
C ILE A 65 -7.85 -8.29 10.19
N ARG A 66 -8.05 -9.59 10.38
CA ARG A 66 -9.27 -10.12 11.02
C ARG A 66 -9.42 -9.68 12.48
N ALA A 67 -8.32 -9.50 13.20
CA ALA A 67 -8.32 -9.04 14.58
C ALA A 67 -8.56 -7.52 14.74
N GLY A 68 -8.58 -6.75 13.65
CA GLY A 68 -8.93 -5.32 13.68
C GLY A 68 -7.81 -4.37 13.27
N TYR A 69 -6.66 -4.87 12.82
CA TYR A 69 -5.61 -4.05 12.22
C TYR A 69 -6.01 -3.65 10.79
N ARG A 70 -6.87 -2.63 10.69
CA ARG A 70 -7.56 -2.24 9.45
C ARG A 70 -6.92 -1.05 8.72
N PHE A 71 -5.93 -0.41 9.31
CA PHE A 71 -5.14 0.61 8.64
C PHE A 71 -3.89 -0.08 8.07
N ALA A 72 -3.60 0.19 6.81
CA ALA A 72 -2.49 -0.41 6.11
C ALA A 72 -1.74 0.63 5.29
N SER A 73 -0.46 0.41 5.08
CA SER A 73 0.33 1.13 4.09
C SER A 73 1.21 0.15 3.33
N PHE A 74 1.59 0.56 2.13
CA PHE A 74 2.62 -0.12 1.36
C PHE A 74 3.50 0.89 0.64
N ASP A 75 4.67 0.41 0.24
CA ASP A 75 5.66 1.12 -0.56
C ASP A 75 6.39 0.06 -1.40
N THR A 76 6.91 0.42 -2.57
CA THR A 76 7.62 -0.53 -3.43
C THR A 76 9.00 -0.03 -3.84
N GLU A 77 9.95 -0.96 -3.94
CA GLU A 77 11.24 -0.69 -4.57
C GLU A 77 11.31 -1.39 -5.92
N PHE A 78 11.83 -0.66 -6.90
CA PHE A 78 11.90 -1.08 -8.29
C PHE A 78 13.07 -0.39 -9.00
N PRO A 79 13.51 -0.82 -10.20
CA PRO A 79 14.78 -0.40 -10.78
C PRO A 79 14.75 1.01 -11.39
N GLY A 80 13.87 1.89 -10.90
CA GLY A 80 13.66 3.26 -11.39
C GLY A 80 12.97 3.34 -12.74
N THR A 81 12.99 4.54 -13.32
CA THR A 81 12.40 4.81 -14.63
C THR A 81 13.44 4.61 -15.73
N VAL A 82 13.10 3.76 -16.70
CA VAL A 82 13.93 3.39 -17.87
C VAL A 82 13.56 4.18 -19.12
N VAL A 83 12.31 4.66 -19.19
CA VAL A 83 11.86 5.61 -20.21
C VAL A 83 11.89 7.02 -19.61
N LYS A 84 12.55 7.94 -20.33
CA LYS A 84 12.66 9.34 -19.92
C LYS A 84 11.27 9.98 -19.88
N SER A 85 10.95 10.61 -18.76
CA SER A 85 9.73 11.38 -18.64
C SER A 85 9.75 12.63 -19.51
N GLU A 86 8.67 12.84 -20.26
CA GLU A 86 8.38 14.11 -20.94
C GLU A 86 7.84 15.17 -19.97
N ILE A 87 7.39 14.76 -18.78
CA ILE A 87 6.82 15.60 -17.74
C ILE A 87 7.86 15.82 -16.63
N PRO A 88 8.40 17.03 -16.45
CA PRO A 88 9.29 17.31 -15.34
C PRO A 88 8.64 16.94 -14.00
N LYS A 89 9.39 16.30 -13.08
CA LYS A 89 8.86 15.79 -11.80
C LYS A 89 8.07 16.83 -10.99
N HIS A 90 8.50 18.10 -11.03
CA HIS A 90 7.83 19.20 -10.31
C HIS A 90 6.50 19.66 -10.94
N LEU A 91 6.21 19.22 -12.17
CA LEU A 91 4.97 19.51 -12.90
C LEU A 91 3.96 18.35 -12.87
N ILE A 92 4.29 17.20 -12.28
CA ILE A 92 3.39 16.04 -12.20
C ILE A 92 2.03 16.42 -11.58
N SER A 93 2.02 17.30 -10.57
CA SER A 93 0.77 17.72 -9.92
C SER A 93 -0.14 18.60 -10.80
N GLN A 94 0.39 19.13 -11.89
CA GLN A 94 -0.29 20.03 -12.84
C GLN A 94 -0.54 19.35 -14.20
N ALA A 95 0.05 18.17 -14.42
CA ALA A 95 -0.07 17.43 -15.65
C ALA A 95 -1.45 16.77 -15.80
N VAL A 96 -1.81 16.44 -17.03
CA VAL A 96 -3.04 15.70 -17.31
C VAL A 96 -2.87 14.25 -16.81
N PRO A 97 -3.83 13.70 -16.04
CA PRO A 97 -3.70 12.36 -15.46
C PRO A 97 -3.35 11.25 -16.46
N VAL A 98 -3.92 11.32 -17.66
CA VAL A 98 -3.66 10.33 -18.73
C VAL A 98 -2.18 10.29 -19.14
N ASP A 99 -1.48 11.43 -19.14
CA ASP A 99 -0.07 11.48 -19.54
C ASP A 99 0.83 10.98 -18.41
N VAL A 100 0.47 11.27 -17.15
CA VAL A 100 1.14 10.71 -15.97
C VAL A 100 0.97 9.19 -15.94
N TYR A 101 -0.24 8.69 -16.25
CA TYR A 101 -0.52 7.27 -16.35
C TYR A 101 0.30 6.60 -17.44
N LYS A 102 0.30 7.14 -18.68
CA LYS A 102 1.09 6.59 -19.79
C LYS A 102 2.58 6.47 -19.46
N MET A 103 3.15 7.50 -18.82
CA MET A 103 4.54 7.46 -18.36
C MET A 103 4.76 6.34 -17.33
N MET A 104 3.88 6.23 -16.33
CA MET A 104 3.96 5.19 -15.29
C MET A 104 3.84 3.80 -15.92
N LYS A 105 2.77 3.55 -16.70
CA LYS A 105 2.49 2.29 -17.39
C LYS A 105 3.69 1.83 -18.22
N THR A 106 4.23 2.72 -19.05
CA THR A 106 5.39 2.41 -19.91
C THR A 106 6.58 1.88 -19.12
N ASN A 107 6.85 2.44 -17.96
CA ASN A 107 7.96 2.01 -17.11
C ASN A 107 7.63 0.72 -16.35
N VAL A 108 6.45 0.63 -15.76
CA VAL A 108 6.02 -0.55 -14.98
C VAL A 108 5.93 -1.79 -15.86
N ASP A 109 5.43 -1.68 -17.09
CA ASP A 109 5.34 -2.81 -18.02
C ASP A 109 6.73 -3.36 -18.39
N GLN A 110 7.72 -2.47 -18.51
CA GLN A 110 9.09 -2.78 -18.95
C GLN A 110 10.04 -3.21 -17.83
N THR A 111 9.61 -3.16 -16.57
CA THR A 111 10.48 -3.42 -15.42
C THR A 111 9.83 -4.39 -14.43
N HIS A 112 10.62 -4.84 -13.46
CA HIS A 112 10.24 -5.81 -12.45
C HIS A 112 10.31 -5.17 -11.07
N ILE A 113 9.33 -5.47 -10.22
CA ILE A 113 9.36 -5.11 -8.80
C ILE A 113 10.52 -5.83 -8.10
N ILE A 114 11.11 -5.18 -7.09
CA ILE A 114 12.24 -5.72 -6.31
C ILE A 114 11.79 -6.00 -4.87
N GLN A 115 11.10 -5.04 -4.23
CA GLN A 115 10.54 -5.23 -2.89
C GLN A 115 9.14 -4.61 -2.77
N LEU A 116 8.34 -5.17 -1.85
CA LEU A 116 7.09 -4.59 -1.37
C LEU A 116 7.15 -4.49 0.16
N GLY A 117 6.91 -3.32 0.69
CA GLY A 117 6.69 -3.10 2.11
C GLY A 117 5.22 -3.18 2.45
N LEU A 118 4.88 -3.75 3.60
CA LEU A 118 3.54 -3.71 4.15
C LEU A 118 3.60 -3.40 5.63
N SER A 119 2.83 -2.42 6.08
CA SER A 119 2.65 -2.12 7.49
C SER A 119 1.17 -2.09 7.84
N LEU A 120 0.85 -2.56 9.05
CA LEU A 120 -0.51 -2.57 9.57
C LEU A 120 -0.58 -1.78 10.89
N SER A 121 -1.71 -1.15 11.16
CA SER A 121 -2.06 -0.64 12.48
C SER A 121 -3.55 -0.83 12.75
N ASP A 122 -3.92 -0.77 14.02
CA ASP A 122 -5.32 -0.53 14.38
C ASP A 122 -5.74 0.92 14.00
N PRO A 123 -7.05 1.26 14.09
CA PRO A 123 -7.53 2.62 13.80
C PRO A 123 -6.99 3.72 14.72
N PHE A 124 -6.35 3.36 15.84
CA PHE A 124 -5.70 4.32 16.76
C PHE A 124 -4.22 4.53 16.44
N GLY A 125 -3.66 3.75 15.52
CA GLY A 125 -2.26 3.78 15.13
C GLY A 125 -1.37 2.86 15.96
N ASN A 126 -1.92 1.91 16.71
CA ASN A 126 -1.12 0.91 17.41
C ASN A 126 -0.67 -0.16 16.43
N LEU A 127 0.64 -0.45 16.42
CA LEU A 127 1.25 -1.44 15.54
C LEU A 127 1.09 -2.86 16.10
N PRO A 128 1.04 -3.89 15.23
CA PRO A 128 1.01 -5.28 15.67
C PRO A 128 2.32 -5.65 16.38
N VAL A 129 2.22 -6.58 17.33
CA VAL A 129 3.37 -7.16 18.01
C VAL A 129 3.51 -8.61 17.57
N CYS A 130 4.58 -8.91 16.84
CA CYS A 130 4.97 -10.26 16.43
C CYS A 130 6.20 -10.67 17.25
N ASP A 131 6.18 -11.84 17.90
CA ASP A 131 7.34 -12.37 18.63
C ASP A 131 7.96 -11.37 19.64
N GLY A 132 7.12 -10.54 20.27
CA GLY A 132 7.56 -9.51 21.22
C GLY A 132 8.19 -8.25 20.62
N ALA A 133 8.12 -8.06 19.29
CA ALA A 133 8.55 -6.85 18.57
C ALA A 133 7.37 -6.18 17.87
N TYR A 134 7.36 -4.86 17.76
CA TYR A 134 6.53 -4.21 16.75
C TYR A 134 7.01 -4.63 15.36
N CYS A 135 6.10 -5.00 14.47
CA CYS A 135 6.44 -5.59 13.19
C CYS A 135 5.85 -4.85 11.99
N CYS A 136 6.61 -4.80 10.91
CA CYS A 136 6.15 -4.61 9.54
C CYS A 136 6.77 -5.70 8.65
N TRP A 137 6.34 -5.80 7.39
CA TRP A 137 6.81 -6.82 6.45
C TRP A 137 7.54 -6.18 5.28
N GLU A 138 8.56 -6.88 4.80
CA GLU A 138 9.28 -6.58 3.57
C GLU A 138 9.37 -7.84 2.72
N PHE A 139 8.59 -7.87 1.65
CA PHE A 139 8.58 -8.95 0.67
C PHE A 139 9.67 -8.71 -0.36
N ASN A 140 10.52 -9.71 -0.58
CA ASN A 140 11.61 -9.66 -1.55
C ASN A 140 11.23 -10.50 -2.77
N PHE A 141 11.33 -9.92 -3.98
CA PHE A 141 10.92 -10.58 -5.22
C PHE A 141 12.11 -11.11 -6.02
N SER A 142 11.94 -12.27 -6.64
CA SER A 142 12.97 -12.93 -7.47
C SER A 142 12.94 -12.51 -8.95
N ASP A 143 11.90 -11.77 -9.36
CA ASP A 143 11.63 -11.40 -10.75
C ASP A 143 12.75 -10.55 -11.38
N PHE A 144 13.41 -9.72 -10.57
CA PHE A 144 14.48 -8.85 -11.04
C PHE A 144 15.87 -9.46 -10.84
N ASP A 145 16.49 -9.84 -11.97
CA ASP A 145 17.92 -10.14 -12.07
C ASP A 145 18.74 -8.92 -12.54
N VAL A 146 19.62 -8.41 -11.67
CA VAL A 146 20.49 -7.26 -11.95
C VAL A 146 21.55 -7.54 -13.02
N ASP A 147 21.90 -8.80 -13.24
CA ASP A 147 22.92 -9.22 -14.21
C ASP A 147 22.30 -9.60 -15.57
N CYS A 148 20.97 -9.72 -15.63
CA CYS A 148 20.26 -9.98 -16.87
C CYS A 148 20.27 -8.73 -17.78
N ALA A 149 20.79 -8.87 -18.99
CA ALA A 149 20.85 -7.77 -19.96
C ALA A 149 19.45 -7.32 -20.46
N GLN A 150 18.45 -8.20 -20.38
CA GLN A 150 17.07 -7.90 -20.81
C GLN A 150 16.26 -7.18 -19.73
N HIS A 151 16.69 -7.24 -18.46
CA HIS A 151 16.01 -6.55 -17.38
C HIS A 151 16.39 -5.07 -17.36
N LEU A 152 15.51 -4.25 -17.93
CA LEU A 152 15.70 -2.81 -18.01
C LEU A 152 15.79 -2.20 -16.61
N ARG A 153 16.70 -1.22 -16.46
CA ARG A 153 17.00 -0.61 -15.16
C ARG A 153 17.65 0.75 -15.31
N ASN A 154 17.39 1.63 -14.34
CA ASN A 154 18.13 2.85 -14.14
C ASN A 154 19.33 2.58 -13.22
N SER A 155 20.55 2.74 -13.72
CA SER A 155 21.77 2.43 -12.96
C SER A 155 21.88 3.25 -11.67
N VAL A 156 21.44 4.51 -11.67
CA VAL A 156 21.47 5.37 -10.47
C VAL A 156 20.52 4.82 -9.41
N SER A 157 19.32 4.37 -9.79
CA SER A 157 18.39 3.71 -8.88
C SER A 157 19.00 2.43 -8.30
N ILE A 158 19.59 1.58 -9.14
CA ILE A 158 20.27 0.35 -8.67
C ILE A 158 21.39 0.66 -7.67
N ASP A 159 22.20 1.68 -7.93
CA ASP A 159 23.28 2.08 -7.01
C ASP A 159 22.75 2.58 -5.66
N VAL A 160 21.62 3.30 -5.65
CA VAL A 160 20.94 3.70 -4.41
C VAL A 160 20.46 2.47 -3.65
N LEU A 161 19.76 1.55 -4.32
CA LEU A 161 19.23 0.33 -3.70
C LEU A 161 20.33 -0.56 -3.12
N LYS A 162 21.45 -0.74 -3.85
CA LYS A 162 22.64 -1.46 -3.35
C LYS A 162 23.20 -0.81 -2.08
N ARG A 163 23.33 0.53 -2.07
CA ARG A 163 23.83 1.26 -0.89
C ARG A 163 22.91 1.17 0.32
N GLN A 164 21.62 0.93 0.09
CA GLN A 164 20.60 0.78 1.14
C GLN A 164 20.40 -0.68 1.58
N GLY A 165 21.26 -1.58 1.09
CA GLY A 165 21.37 -2.94 1.60
C GLY A 165 20.55 -3.98 0.83
N ILE A 166 20.00 -3.64 -0.35
CA ILE A 166 19.33 -4.64 -1.19
C ILE A 166 20.37 -5.61 -1.76
N ASP A 167 20.21 -6.89 -1.41
CA ASP A 167 21.00 -8.00 -1.92
C ASP A 167 20.29 -8.64 -3.13
N PHE A 168 20.64 -8.17 -4.33
CA PHE A 168 20.06 -8.65 -5.58
C PHE A 168 20.30 -10.15 -5.84
N PRO A 169 21.53 -10.70 -5.64
CA PRO A 169 21.77 -12.14 -5.70
C PRO A 169 20.87 -12.95 -4.76
N GLU A 170 20.70 -12.52 -3.51
CA GLU A 170 19.84 -13.19 -2.54
C GLU A 170 18.37 -13.12 -2.97
N ASN A 171 17.87 -11.94 -3.38
CA ASN A 171 16.50 -11.78 -3.89
C ASN A 171 16.22 -12.73 -5.06
N LYS A 172 17.15 -12.86 -6.01
CA LYS A 172 17.03 -13.81 -7.12
C LYS A 172 17.00 -15.27 -6.65
N CYS A 173 17.74 -15.61 -5.59
CA CYS A 173 17.87 -16.99 -5.10
C CYS A 173 16.67 -17.43 -4.24
N THR A 174 16.25 -16.57 -3.31
CA THR A 174 15.28 -16.92 -2.26
C THR A 174 14.00 -16.11 -2.29
N GLY A 175 13.96 -15.04 -3.09
CA GLY A 175 12.79 -14.18 -3.26
C GLY A 175 11.56 -14.90 -3.80
N ILE A 176 10.44 -14.23 -3.66
CA ILE A 176 9.12 -14.69 -4.05
C ILE A 176 8.93 -14.38 -5.54
N CYS A 177 8.41 -15.32 -6.32
CA CYS A 177 7.95 -14.98 -7.66
C CYS A 177 6.68 -14.13 -7.54
N SER A 178 6.62 -12.99 -8.23
CA SER A 178 5.47 -12.08 -8.19
C SER A 178 4.14 -12.77 -8.55
N ALA A 179 4.18 -13.78 -9.44
CA ALA A 179 3.01 -14.60 -9.78
C ALA A 179 2.56 -15.47 -8.59
N ASP A 180 3.50 -16.14 -7.90
CA ASP A 180 3.22 -16.93 -6.69
C ASP A 180 2.69 -16.03 -5.57
N PHE A 181 3.17 -14.78 -5.50
CA PHE A 181 2.64 -13.78 -4.57
C PHE A 181 1.16 -13.52 -4.87
N ALA A 182 0.81 -13.15 -6.10
CA ALA A 182 -0.57 -12.87 -6.49
C ALA A 182 -1.49 -14.09 -6.24
N GLU A 183 -1.05 -15.30 -6.62
CA GLU A 183 -1.80 -16.53 -6.39
C GLU A 183 -2.04 -16.78 -4.89
N GLU A 184 -1.05 -16.57 -4.03
CA GLU A 184 -1.22 -16.78 -2.59
C GLU A 184 -2.14 -15.74 -1.95
N ILE A 185 -2.11 -14.49 -2.40
CA ILE A 185 -3.02 -13.44 -1.91
C ILE A 185 -4.48 -13.80 -2.23
N GLU A 186 -4.72 -14.35 -3.43
CA GLU A 186 -6.04 -14.87 -3.82
C GLU A 186 -6.40 -16.14 -3.04
N ARG A 187 -5.55 -17.16 -3.09
CA ARG A 187 -5.76 -18.49 -2.48
C ARG A 187 -5.94 -18.44 -0.97
N SER A 188 -5.25 -17.53 -0.28
CA SER A 188 -5.42 -17.35 1.16
C SER A 188 -6.75 -16.68 1.52
N GLY A 189 -7.42 -16.03 0.58
CA GLY A 189 -8.57 -15.16 0.82
C GLY A 189 -8.18 -13.79 1.39
N LEU A 190 -6.89 -13.42 1.31
CA LEU A 190 -6.45 -12.09 1.70
C LEU A 190 -7.00 -11.04 0.73
N VAL A 191 -7.13 -11.37 -0.56
CA VAL A 191 -7.72 -10.51 -1.60
C VAL A 191 -9.10 -9.97 -1.22
N GLU A 192 -9.94 -10.76 -0.53
CA GLU A 192 -11.28 -10.34 -0.08
C GLU A 192 -11.23 -9.33 1.08
N LEU A 193 -10.11 -9.28 1.81
CA LEU A 193 -9.92 -8.40 2.95
C LEU A 193 -9.32 -7.06 2.55
N LEU A 194 -8.54 -7.00 1.46
CA LEU A 194 -7.84 -5.79 1.02
C LEU A 194 -8.78 -4.60 0.77
N PRO A 195 -9.97 -4.76 0.13
CA PRO A 195 -10.91 -3.65 -0.08
C PRO A 195 -11.55 -3.11 1.20
N CYS A 196 -11.44 -3.86 2.31
CA CYS A 196 -11.97 -3.50 3.61
C CYS A 196 -10.95 -2.77 4.50
N LEU A 197 -9.76 -2.46 3.97
CA LEU A 197 -8.71 -1.72 4.67
C LEU A 197 -8.77 -0.24 4.33
N THR A 198 -8.15 0.54 5.19
CA THR A 198 -7.84 1.95 4.95
C THR A 198 -6.38 2.04 4.54
N TRP A 199 -6.11 2.38 3.29
CA TRP A 199 -4.79 2.41 2.70
C TRP A 199 -4.17 3.80 2.76
N ALA A 200 -3.04 3.92 3.45
CA ALA A 200 -2.17 5.07 3.43
C ALA A 200 -1.02 4.82 2.47
N THR A 201 -0.79 5.73 1.54
CA THR A 201 0.26 5.62 0.51
C THR A 201 0.97 6.96 0.33
N PHE A 202 2.09 7.00 -0.39
CA PHE A 202 2.80 8.25 -0.68
C PHE A 202 3.25 8.29 -2.14
N GLN A 203 2.66 9.17 -2.94
CA GLN A 203 3.00 9.34 -4.36
C GLN A 203 2.94 8.03 -5.15
N SER A 204 1.82 7.32 -5.01
CA SER A 204 1.75 5.86 -5.13
C SER A 204 1.39 5.30 -6.51
N ALA A 205 1.45 6.14 -7.55
CA ALA A 205 1.09 5.73 -8.92
C ALA A 205 1.88 4.50 -9.39
N TYR A 206 3.19 4.46 -9.13
CA TYR A 206 4.04 3.32 -9.50
C TYR A 206 3.80 2.11 -8.60
N ASP A 207 3.62 2.32 -7.28
CA ASP A 207 3.37 1.24 -6.34
C ASP A 207 2.09 0.48 -6.69
N PHE A 208 1.00 1.21 -6.96
CA PHE A 208 -0.23 0.61 -7.48
C PHE A 208 -0.01 -0.02 -8.86
N GLY A 209 0.79 0.59 -9.74
CA GLY A 209 1.17 0.00 -11.02
C GLY A 209 1.70 -1.42 -10.87
N TYR A 210 2.69 -1.65 -10.00
CA TYR A 210 3.24 -2.98 -9.79
C TYR A 210 2.23 -3.94 -9.13
N LEU A 211 1.48 -3.50 -8.12
CA LEU A 211 0.50 -4.35 -7.47
C LEU A 211 -0.61 -4.79 -8.43
N ILE A 212 -1.13 -3.87 -9.26
CA ILE A 212 -2.13 -4.19 -10.28
C ILE A 212 -1.55 -5.10 -11.35
N LYS A 213 -0.33 -4.84 -11.84
CA LYS A 213 0.36 -5.74 -12.79
C LYS A 213 0.44 -7.16 -12.25
N MET A 214 0.82 -7.32 -10.97
CA MET A 214 0.86 -8.64 -10.33
C MET A 214 -0.52 -9.29 -10.23
N PHE A 215 -1.52 -8.56 -9.72
CA PHE A 215 -2.87 -9.11 -9.49
C PHE A 215 -3.66 -9.36 -10.77
N THR A 216 -3.31 -8.75 -11.90
CA THR A 216 -3.92 -9.03 -13.21
C THR A 216 -3.15 -10.08 -14.03
N GLY A 217 -2.25 -10.83 -13.36
CA GLY A 217 -1.55 -11.98 -13.93
C GLY A 217 -0.24 -11.63 -14.65
N ASN A 218 0.47 -10.61 -14.18
CA ASN A 218 1.74 -10.13 -14.75
C ASN A 218 1.67 -9.76 -16.23
N LYS A 219 0.51 -9.28 -16.67
CA LYS A 219 0.30 -8.71 -18.01
C LYS A 219 0.65 -7.23 -18.03
N GLU A 220 0.77 -6.66 -19.22
CA GLU A 220 0.83 -5.21 -19.36
C GLU A 220 -0.40 -4.55 -18.72
N LEU A 221 -0.19 -3.39 -18.10
CA LEU A 221 -1.27 -2.61 -17.50
C LEU A 221 -2.31 -2.18 -18.56
N PRO A 222 -3.56 -1.90 -18.18
CA PRO A 222 -4.59 -1.46 -19.12
C PRO A 222 -4.18 -0.25 -19.98
N GLU A 223 -4.61 -0.18 -21.23
CA GLU A 223 -4.36 1.01 -22.05
C GLU A 223 -5.14 2.24 -21.55
N ASP A 224 -6.36 2.01 -21.04
CA ASP A 224 -7.19 3.05 -20.45
C ASP A 224 -6.88 3.23 -18.95
N ILE A 225 -6.61 4.48 -18.55
CA ILE A 225 -6.45 4.86 -17.15
C ILE A 225 -7.70 4.53 -16.33
N ASN A 226 -8.89 4.58 -16.91
CA ASN A 226 -10.13 4.28 -16.19
C ASN A 226 -10.21 2.80 -15.79
N GLU A 227 -9.80 1.90 -16.68
CA GLU A 227 -9.72 0.47 -16.38
C GLU A 227 -8.67 0.21 -15.29
N PHE A 228 -7.51 0.88 -15.35
CA PHE A 228 -6.50 0.82 -14.29
C PHE A 228 -7.05 1.30 -12.93
N MET A 229 -7.67 2.48 -12.88
CA MET A 229 -8.25 3.04 -11.66
C MET A 229 -9.40 2.17 -11.13
N GLY A 230 -10.17 1.54 -12.03
CA GLY A 230 -11.18 0.53 -11.69
C GLY A 230 -10.57 -0.71 -11.03
N ASN A 231 -9.42 -1.18 -11.52
CA ASN A 231 -8.69 -2.28 -10.91
C ASN A 231 -8.15 -1.90 -9.52
N VAL A 232 -7.60 -0.69 -9.35
CA VAL A 232 -7.19 -0.17 -8.03
C VAL A 232 -8.37 -0.19 -7.05
N LYS A 233 -9.53 0.36 -7.45
CA LYS A 233 -10.73 0.36 -6.61
C LYS A 233 -11.23 -1.04 -6.29
N THR A 234 -11.11 -1.98 -7.23
CA THR A 234 -11.55 -3.37 -7.05
C THR A 234 -10.72 -4.10 -6.01
N TYR A 235 -9.38 -3.99 -6.08
CA TYR A 235 -8.49 -4.70 -5.16
C TYR A 235 -8.30 -4.00 -3.81
N PHE A 236 -8.35 -2.66 -3.76
CA PHE A 236 -7.99 -1.88 -2.58
C PHE A 236 -9.17 -1.12 -1.97
N GLY A 237 -10.34 -1.12 -2.62
CA GLY A 237 -11.52 -0.42 -2.16
C GLY A 237 -11.42 1.10 -2.34
N PRO A 238 -12.40 1.87 -1.81
CA PRO A 238 -12.44 3.32 -1.96
C PRO A 238 -11.56 4.07 -0.95
N ASN A 239 -11.18 3.42 0.16
CA ASN A 239 -10.49 4.06 1.29
C ASN A 239 -8.97 4.13 1.06
N VAL A 240 -8.57 4.77 -0.03
CA VAL A 240 -7.16 4.98 -0.40
C VAL A 240 -6.80 6.44 -0.23
N TYR A 241 -5.71 6.70 0.49
CA TYR A 241 -5.26 8.02 0.86
C TYR A 241 -3.79 8.20 0.45
N ASP A 242 -3.55 9.02 -0.57
CA ASP A 242 -2.20 9.41 -0.97
C ASP A 242 -1.78 10.66 -0.19
N ILE A 243 -0.84 10.48 0.74
CA ILE A 243 -0.29 11.56 1.57
C ILE A 243 0.21 12.72 0.69
N LYS A 244 0.82 12.42 -0.46
CA LYS A 244 1.34 13.45 -1.37
C LYS A 244 0.24 14.36 -1.90
N TYR A 245 -0.95 13.80 -2.12
CA TYR A 245 -2.14 14.57 -2.48
C TYR A 245 -2.71 15.31 -1.26
N MET A 246 -2.85 14.64 -0.11
CA MET A 246 -3.39 15.21 1.13
C MET A 246 -2.64 16.44 1.63
N MET A 247 -1.32 16.51 1.39
CA MET A 247 -0.50 17.67 1.74
C MET A 247 -1.03 19.01 1.18
N LYS A 248 -1.80 18.99 0.08
CA LYS A 248 -2.44 20.19 -0.47
C LYS A 248 -3.43 20.86 0.50
N PHE A 249 -3.96 20.11 1.46
CA PHE A 249 -4.95 20.54 2.44
C PHE A 249 -4.34 20.80 3.82
N CYS A 250 -3.03 20.58 3.96
CA CYS A 250 -2.28 20.67 5.21
C CYS A 250 -1.22 21.77 5.12
N ASP A 251 -1.39 22.83 5.91
CA ASP A 251 -0.44 23.94 5.92
C ASP A 251 0.96 23.49 6.37
N GLY A 252 1.99 23.91 5.63
CA GLY A 252 3.39 23.69 5.98
C GLY A 252 3.98 22.34 5.58
N LEU A 253 3.22 21.45 4.92
CA LEU A 253 3.73 20.16 4.46
C LEU A 253 4.12 20.17 2.98
N PHE A 254 5.39 19.86 2.70
CA PHE A 254 5.92 19.80 1.33
C PHE A 254 7.16 18.89 1.25
N GLY A 255 7.52 18.47 0.04
CA GLY A 255 8.68 17.59 -0.20
C GLY A 255 8.36 16.10 -0.28
N GLY A 256 9.36 15.25 -0.06
CA GLY A 256 9.24 13.79 -0.04
C GLY A 256 8.86 13.25 1.35
N LEU A 257 8.58 11.95 1.45
CA LEU A 257 8.08 11.29 2.65
C LEU A 257 8.91 11.61 3.90
N ASN A 258 10.24 11.47 3.83
CA ASN A 258 11.14 11.76 4.96
C ASN A 258 10.98 13.19 5.50
N ARG A 259 10.85 14.19 4.62
CA ARG A 259 10.67 15.59 5.04
C ARG A 259 9.31 15.83 5.69
N VAL A 260 8.27 15.19 5.16
CA VAL A 260 6.93 15.29 5.71
C VAL A 260 6.88 14.65 7.10
N ALA A 261 7.46 13.46 7.25
CA ALA A 261 7.59 12.77 8.52
C ALA A 261 8.35 13.62 9.55
N GLU A 262 9.50 14.17 9.18
CA GLU A 262 10.30 15.07 10.02
C GLU A 262 9.50 16.29 10.47
N THR A 263 8.78 16.95 9.54
CA THR A 263 7.95 18.12 9.85
C THR A 263 6.82 17.78 10.84
N LEU A 264 6.31 16.55 10.79
CA LEU A 264 5.28 16.07 11.71
C LEU A 264 5.85 15.48 13.01
N GLY A 265 7.17 15.43 13.17
CA GLY A 265 7.84 14.80 14.31
C GLY A 265 7.62 13.29 14.37
N VAL A 266 7.69 12.62 13.22
CA VAL A 266 7.63 11.16 13.09
C VAL A 266 9.00 10.62 12.72
N ASP A 267 9.58 9.83 13.61
CA ASP A 267 10.90 9.23 13.41
C ASP A 267 10.81 7.91 12.65
N ARG A 268 11.83 7.60 11.85
CA ARG A 268 12.02 6.26 11.29
C ARG A 268 12.51 5.33 12.38
N VAL A 269 11.64 4.40 12.79
CA VAL A 269 11.87 3.52 13.95
C VAL A 269 12.41 2.12 13.59
N ALA A 270 12.40 1.74 12.31
CA ALA A 270 12.85 0.43 11.84
C ALA A 270 13.43 0.55 10.42
N GLY A 271 14.50 -0.18 10.11
CA GLY A 271 15.11 -0.20 8.78
C GLY A 271 15.73 1.15 8.34
N SER A 272 16.04 1.25 7.05
CA SER A 272 16.63 2.45 6.43
C SER A 272 15.72 3.06 5.36
N SER A 273 16.00 4.30 4.95
CA SER A 273 15.30 4.89 3.81
C SER A 273 15.61 4.12 2.53
N HIS A 274 14.63 3.98 1.65
CA HIS A 274 14.69 3.13 0.45
C HIS A 274 14.80 1.63 0.74
N GLN A 275 14.12 1.21 1.81
CA GLN A 275 13.76 -0.17 2.09
C GLN A 275 12.25 -0.20 2.24
N ALA A 276 11.57 -0.98 1.40
CA ALA A 276 10.14 -0.88 1.24
C ALA A 276 9.40 -1.11 2.58
N GLY A 277 9.85 -2.06 3.41
CA GLY A 277 9.26 -2.31 4.73
C GLY A 277 9.36 -1.11 5.67
N SER A 278 10.50 -0.43 5.67
CA SER A 278 10.76 0.77 6.46
C SER A 278 9.93 1.97 5.96
N ASP A 279 9.88 2.19 4.65
CA ASP A 279 9.14 3.29 4.04
C ASP A 279 7.62 3.11 4.14
N SER A 280 7.11 1.88 4.06
CA SER A 280 5.72 1.58 4.38
C SER A 280 5.38 1.97 5.83
N LEU A 281 6.24 1.62 6.80
CA LEU A 281 5.99 1.92 8.21
C LEU A 281 6.01 3.43 8.47
N LEU A 282 6.99 4.15 7.90
CA LEU A 282 7.07 5.60 8.00
C LEU A 282 5.84 6.27 7.37
N THR A 283 5.37 5.75 6.23
CA THR A 283 4.13 6.19 5.55
C THR A 283 2.93 6.06 6.49
N LEU A 284 2.73 4.89 7.11
CA LEU A 284 1.60 4.65 8.01
C LEU A 284 1.61 5.57 9.22
N GLN A 285 2.77 5.69 9.88
CA GLN A 285 2.90 6.53 11.07
C GLN A 285 2.71 8.02 10.73
N THR A 286 3.24 8.46 9.59
CA THR A 286 3.06 9.82 9.07
C THR A 286 1.59 10.12 8.80
N PHE A 287 0.88 9.19 8.14
CA PHE A 287 -0.54 9.30 7.87
C PHE A 287 -1.37 9.42 9.16
N VAL A 288 -1.17 8.52 10.12
CA VAL A 288 -1.86 8.55 11.41
C VAL A 288 -1.60 9.87 12.15
N LYS A 289 -0.35 10.36 12.14
CA LYS A 289 0.01 11.63 12.76
C LYS A 289 -0.66 12.82 12.07
N MET A 290 -0.68 12.83 10.73
CA MET A 290 -1.33 13.85 9.91
C MET A 290 -2.82 13.94 10.23
N LEU A 291 -3.52 12.81 10.25
CA LEU A 291 -4.95 12.75 10.59
C LEU A 291 -5.24 13.27 12.00
N LYS A 292 -4.44 12.87 12.99
CA LYS A 292 -4.57 13.36 14.37
C LYS A 292 -4.35 14.87 14.45
N MET A 293 -3.36 15.39 13.73
CA MET A 293 -3.06 16.82 13.69
C MET A 293 -4.21 17.63 13.09
N GLU A 294 -4.71 17.24 11.91
CA GLU A 294 -5.79 17.99 11.25
C GLU A 294 -7.13 17.84 11.98
N LYS A 295 -7.41 16.68 12.59
CA LYS A 295 -8.55 16.51 13.48
C LYS A 295 -8.52 17.48 14.66
N ASN A 296 -7.35 17.71 15.26
CA ASN A 296 -7.19 18.70 16.34
C ASN A 296 -7.39 20.15 15.87
N LYS A 297 -7.26 20.42 14.56
CA LYS A 297 -7.62 21.70 13.94
C LYS A 297 -9.10 21.78 13.53
N GLY A 298 -9.89 20.74 13.81
CA GLY A 298 -11.32 20.66 13.44
C GLY A 298 -11.57 20.31 11.98
N LYS A 299 -10.58 19.78 11.25
CA LYS A 299 -10.73 19.32 9.87
C LYS A 299 -10.82 17.79 9.80
N GLU A 300 -11.66 17.29 8.90
CA GLU A 300 -11.80 15.86 8.62
C GLU A 300 -11.31 15.53 7.21
N LEU A 301 -10.03 15.21 7.07
CA LEU A 301 -9.40 14.91 5.78
C LEU A 301 -9.97 13.67 5.05
N TRP A 302 -10.68 12.80 5.78
CA TRP A 302 -11.17 11.52 5.27
C TRP A 302 -12.12 11.67 4.07
N GLU A 303 -13.00 12.68 4.10
CA GLU A 303 -14.01 12.90 3.07
C GLU A 303 -13.43 13.62 1.86
N GLU A 304 -12.51 14.56 2.07
CA GLU A 304 -11.97 15.40 0.99
C GLU A 304 -10.87 14.70 0.17
N CYS A 305 -10.14 13.75 0.79
CA CYS A 305 -8.96 13.14 0.18
C CYS A 305 -9.13 11.66 -0.19
N GLY A 306 -10.28 11.06 0.16
CA GLY A 306 -10.54 9.65 -0.08
C GLY A 306 -10.54 9.30 -1.56
N GLY A 307 -9.84 8.22 -1.90
CA GLY A 307 -9.81 7.65 -3.24
C GLY A 307 -9.14 8.56 -4.28
N VAL A 308 -8.17 9.40 -3.91
CA VAL A 308 -7.42 10.23 -4.87
C VAL A 308 -5.94 9.86 -4.88
N LEU A 309 -5.43 9.50 -6.05
CA LEU A 309 -4.01 9.21 -6.26
C LEU A 309 -3.29 10.43 -6.83
N PHE A 310 -2.12 10.77 -6.25
CA PHE A 310 -1.36 11.92 -6.71
C PHE A 310 -0.93 11.74 -8.17
N GLY A 311 -1.38 12.67 -9.03
CA GLY A 311 -1.09 12.67 -10.46
C GLY A 311 -2.03 11.82 -11.32
N LEU A 312 -2.86 10.93 -10.75
CA LEU A 312 -3.80 10.08 -11.52
C LEU A 312 -5.28 10.45 -11.30
N GLY A 313 -5.61 11.20 -10.25
CA GLY A 313 -6.98 11.67 -10.00
C GLY A 313 -7.78 10.73 -9.09
N SER A 314 -9.11 10.88 -9.10
CA SER A 314 -10.00 10.14 -8.19
C SER A 314 -10.36 8.75 -8.72
N LEU A 315 -10.62 7.81 -7.83
CA LEU A 315 -11.23 6.51 -8.10
C LEU A 315 -12.74 6.61 -8.37
N ASP A 316 -13.38 7.73 -8.02
CA ASP A 316 -14.84 7.92 -8.13
C ASP A 316 -15.28 8.71 -9.36
N PHE A 317 -14.41 9.51 -9.98
CA PHE A 317 -14.76 10.33 -11.16
C PHE A 317 -14.99 9.52 -12.44
N TRP A 318 -14.72 8.22 -12.46
CA TRP A 318 -14.64 7.43 -13.69
C TRP A 318 -15.74 6.37 -13.81
N HIS A 319 -16.96 6.66 -13.34
CA HIS A 319 -18.15 5.84 -13.54
C HIS A 319 -19.04 6.25 -14.74
N HIS A 320 -18.59 7.19 -15.58
CA HIS A 320 -19.37 7.62 -16.75
C HIS A 320 -18.53 7.73 -18.02
N CYS A 321 -18.54 6.67 -18.82
CA CYS A 321 -18.64 6.70 -20.28
C CYS A 321 -19.55 5.54 -20.71
#